data_AF-A0A3M1DHM4-F1
#
_entry.id   AF-A0A3M1DHM4-F1
#
_cell.length_a   1.000
_cell.length_b   1.000
_cell.length_c   1.000
_cell.angle_alpha   90.00
_cell.angle_beta   90.00
_cell.angle_gamma   90.00
#
_symmetry.space_group_name_H-M   'P 1'
#
loop_
_entity.id
_entity.type
_entity.pdbx_description
1 polymer ?
#
loop_
_entity_poly.entity_id
_entity_poly.type
_entity_poly.pdbx_seq_one_letter_code
_entity_poly.pdbx_strand_id
1 'polypeptide(L)'
;MQQKLLAALRENARIPFARFAREHNYPASTVFKRYGELAPLIHRHTAIIDWSRVGLLLRRFRLRDTLAAREFLEHPAVNELLVTHRSHLLVEAVFPNMREAHDFEERLKAFDARCAVYPVIRELKREAFLCEQSALARRNQDSCDGKTV
;
A
#
# COMPACT_ATOMS: atom_id res chain seq x y z
N MET A 1 -16.67 -11.91 -12.23
CA MET A 1 -16.73 -10.45 -12.49
C MET A 1 -16.23 -9.64 -11.29
N GLN A 2 -16.82 -9.77 -10.10
CA GLN A 2 -16.46 -8.98 -8.91
C GLN A 2 -14.96 -9.03 -8.57
N GLN A 3 -14.35 -10.22 -8.56
CA GLN A 3 -12.89 -10.36 -8.36
C GLN A 3 -12.06 -9.61 -9.41
N LYS A 4 -12.46 -9.64 -10.70
CA LYS A 4 -11.77 -8.92 -11.78
C LYS A 4 -11.88 -7.40 -11.61
N LEU A 5 -13.04 -6.91 -11.18
CA LEU A 5 -13.25 -5.50 -10.90
C LEU A 5 -12.41 -5.04 -9.70
N LEU A 6 -12.38 -5.82 -8.61
CA LEU A 6 -11.51 -5.54 -7.46
C LEU A 6 -10.02 -5.54 -7.84
N ALA A 7 -9.58 -6.52 -8.62
CA ALA A 7 -8.19 -6.58 -9.10
C ALA A 7 -7.84 -5.34 -9.94
N ALA A 8 -8.71 -4.94 -10.86
CA ALA A 8 -8.51 -3.75 -11.69
C ALA A 8 -8.49 -2.46 -10.86
N LEU A 9 -9.35 -2.34 -9.84
CA LEU A 9 -9.34 -1.19 -8.92
C LEU A 9 -8.10 -1.16 -8.03
N ARG A 10 -7.56 -2.32 -7.63
CA ARG A 10 -6.29 -2.38 -6.89
C ARG A 10 -5.08 -2.03 -7.76
N GLU A 11 -5.09 -2.41 -9.03
CA GLU A 11 -4.06 -2.01 -10.01
C GLU A 11 -4.14 -0.51 -10.31
N ASN A 12 -5.35 0.00 -10.56
CA ASN A 12 -5.59 1.42 -10.81
C ASN A 12 -7.04 1.80 -10.47
N ALA A 13 -7.24 2.41 -9.31
CA ALA A 13 -8.56 2.85 -8.87
C ALA A 13 -9.15 4.02 -9.68
N ARG A 14 -8.35 4.68 -10.54
CA ARG A 14 -8.78 5.79 -11.41
C ARG A 14 -9.25 5.36 -12.79
N ILE A 15 -9.32 4.05 -13.07
CA ILE A 15 -9.83 3.57 -14.36
C ILE A 15 -11.30 3.98 -14.54
N PRO A 16 -11.69 4.56 -15.68
CA PRO A 16 -13.10 4.79 -15.96
C PRO A 16 -13.87 3.46 -16.06
N PHE A 17 -15.03 3.34 -15.42
CA PHE A 17 -15.82 2.10 -15.49
C PHE A 17 -16.23 1.73 -16.92
N ALA A 18 -16.47 2.72 -17.79
CA ALA A 18 -16.74 2.47 -19.21
C ALA A 18 -15.56 1.79 -19.93
N ARG A 19 -14.32 2.11 -19.53
CA ARG A 19 -13.12 1.45 -20.06
C ARG A 19 -13.08 0.00 -19.63
N PHE A 20 -13.24 -0.27 -18.33
CA PHE A 20 -13.29 -1.64 -17.79
C PHE A 20 -14.44 -2.46 -18.43
N ALA A 21 -15.61 -1.85 -18.57
CA ALA A 21 -16.79 -2.46 -19.20
C ALA A 21 -16.49 -2.93 -20.63
N ARG A 22 -15.89 -2.06 -21.44
CA ARG A 22 -15.48 -2.37 -22.82
C ARG A 22 -14.38 -3.44 -22.88
N GLU A 23 -13.36 -3.34 -22.04
CA GLU A 23 -12.24 -4.30 -22.00
C GLU A 23 -12.67 -5.72 -21.61
N HIS A 24 -13.74 -5.85 -20.82
CA HIS A 24 -14.24 -7.13 -20.34
C HIS A 24 -15.61 -7.54 -20.91
N ASN A 25 -16.11 -6.83 -21.92
CA ASN A 25 -17.40 -7.09 -22.57
C ASN A 25 -18.60 -7.15 -21.59
N TYR A 26 -18.63 -6.21 -20.64
CA TYR A 26 -19.76 -6.02 -19.74
C TYR A 26 -20.53 -4.74 -20.08
N PRO A 27 -21.86 -4.70 -19.90
CA PRO A 27 -22.58 -3.43 -19.92
C PRO A 27 -22.09 -2.50 -18.81
N ALA A 28 -21.96 -1.21 -19.10
CA ALA A 28 -21.49 -0.22 -18.12
C ALA A 28 -22.37 -0.18 -16.86
N SER A 29 -23.69 -0.33 -17.02
CA SER A 29 -24.66 -0.42 -15.91
C SER A 29 -24.40 -1.62 -15.00
N THR A 30 -23.99 -2.76 -15.56
CA THR A 30 -23.61 -3.95 -14.79
C THR A 30 -22.36 -3.69 -13.96
N VAL A 31 -21.34 -3.04 -14.54
CA VAL A 31 -20.11 -2.67 -13.80
C VAL A 31 -20.43 -1.73 -12.65
N PHE A 32 -21.25 -0.70 -12.89
CA PHE A 32 -21.66 0.25 -11.86
C PHE A 32 -22.43 -0.42 -10.72
N LYS A 33 -23.39 -1.30 -11.04
CA LYS A 33 -24.13 -2.08 -10.04
C LYS A 33 -23.18 -2.94 -9.18
N ARG A 34 -22.25 -3.67 -9.82
CA ARG A 34 -21.27 -4.51 -9.09
C ARG A 34 -20.30 -3.68 -8.26
N TYR A 35 -19.92 -2.50 -8.71
CA TYR A 35 -19.13 -1.58 -7.89
C TYR A 35 -19.88 -1.17 -6.62
N GLY A 36 -21.17 -0.84 -6.72
CA GLY A 36 -22.01 -0.52 -5.55
C GLY A 36 -22.08 -1.64 -4.52
N GLU A 37 -22.15 -2.90 -4.97
CA GLU A 37 -22.10 -4.08 -4.09
C GLU A 37 -20.73 -4.25 -3.39
N LEU A 38 -19.64 -3.80 -4.03
CA LEU A 38 -18.28 -3.91 -3.52
C LEU A 38 -17.83 -2.70 -2.69
N ALA A 39 -18.48 -1.54 -2.86
CA ALA A 39 -18.11 -0.30 -2.19
C ALA A 39 -17.97 -0.45 -0.66
N PRO A 40 -18.81 -1.22 0.06
CA PRO A 40 -18.62 -1.45 1.51
C PRO A 40 -17.32 -2.18 1.88
N LEU A 41 -16.71 -2.92 0.94
CA LEU A 41 -15.43 -3.61 1.14
C LEU A 41 -14.23 -2.69 0.84
N ILE A 42 -14.46 -1.56 0.16
CA ILE A 42 -13.41 -0.63 -0.24
C ILE A 42 -13.34 0.51 0.77
N HIS A 43 -12.30 0.47 1.61
CA HIS A 43 -12.11 1.44 2.68
C HIS A 43 -11.80 2.84 2.16
N ARG A 44 -10.89 2.95 1.17
CA ARG A 44 -10.49 4.22 0.54
C ARG A 44 -9.81 3.98 -0.80
N HIS A 45 -9.80 5.00 -1.64
CA HIS A 45 -8.94 5.06 -2.82
C HIS A 45 -7.79 6.01 -2.51
N THR A 46 -6.55 5.56 -2.61
CA THR A 46 -5.37 6.36 -2.27
C THR A 46 -4.33 6.31 -3.38
N ALA A 47 -3.52 7.37 -3.48
CA ALA A 47 -2.32 7.36 -4.29
C ALA A 47 -1.18 6.71 -3.49
N ILE A 48 -0.33 5.94 -4.19
CA ILE A 48 0.89 5.39 -3.60
C ILE A 48 2.05 6.30 -4.00
N ILE A 49 2.65 6.97 -3.03
CA ILE A 49 3.67 8.00 -3.24
C ILE A 49 5.06 7.38 -3.14
N ASP A 50 5.94 7.61 -4.12
CA ASP A 50 7.37 7.30 -3.99
C ASP A 50 8.06 8.36 -3.12
N TRP A 51 8.20 8.06 -1.83
CA TRP A 51 8.78 8.97 -0.84
C TRP A 51 10.18 9.45 -1.22
N SER A 52 10.99 8.56 -1.79
CA SER A 52 12.36 8.89 -2.21
C SER A 52 12.38 9.96 -3.31
N ARG A 53 11.44 9.90 -4.26
CA ARG A 53 11.32 10.90 -5.34
C ARG A 53 10.77 12.24 -4.87
N VAL A 54 9.98 12.24 -3.80
CA VAL A 54 9.47 13.47 -3.18
C VAL A 54 10.51 14.10 -2.23
N GLY A 55 11.68 13.46 -2.06
CA GLY A 55 12.73 13.93 -1.18
C GLY A 55 12.45 13.67 0.30
N LEU A 56 11.52 12.77 0.61
CA LEU A 56 11.19 12.37 1.97
C LEU A 56 11.95 11.09 2.35
N LEU A 57 12.39 11.03 3.60
CA LEU A 57 13.13 9.94 4.19
C LEU A 57 12.18 8.97 4.88
N LEU A 58 12.28 7.69 4.55
CA LEU A 58 11.51 6.63 5.19
C LEU A 58 12.39 5.89 6.21
N ARG A 59 11.91 5.79 7.46
CA ARG A 59 12.56 5.01 8.52
C ARG A 59 11.59 4.05 9.17
N ARG A 60 12.13 2.92 9.61
CA ARG A 60 11.39 1.93 10.40
C ARG A 60 11.97 1.82 11.80
N PHE A 61 11.10 1.83 12.78
CA PHE A 61 11.42 1.71 14.19
C PHE A 61 10.77 0.44 14.72
N ARG A 62 11.53 -0.37 15.45
CA ARG A 62 11.00 -1.53 16.16
C ARG A 62 10.98 -1.25 17.65
N LEU A 63 9.79 -1.23 18.24
CA LEU A 63 9.53 -0.97 19.65
C LEU A 63 9.09 -2.25 20.36
N ARG A 64 9.49 -2.42 21.61
CA ARG A 64 9.05 -3.55 22.45
C ARG A 64 7.87 -3.19 23.33
N ASP A 65 7.81 -1.96 23.83
CA ASP A 65 6.73 -1.50 24.69
C ASP A 65 5.70 -0.71 23.89
N THR A 66 4.45 -1.18 23.91
CA THR A 66 3.35 -0.61 23.15
C THR A 66 2.59 0.48 23.90
N LEU A 67 2.65 0.48 25.24
CA LEU A 67 1.89 1.41 26.08
C LEU A 67 2.59 2.76 26.13
N ALA A 68 3.91 2.77 26.32
CA ALA A 68 4.72 3.99 26.35
C ALA A 68 4.76 4.72 25.01
N ALA A 69 4.61 4.00 23.90
CA ALA A 69 4.69 4.55 22.55
C ALA A 69 3.38 5.15 22.01
N ARG A 70 2.26 5.06 22.76
CA ARG A 70 0.92 5.51 22.31
C ARG A 70 0.91 6.95 21.80
N GLU A 71 1.60 7.86 22.48
CA GLU A 71 1.69 9.27 22.09
C GLU A 71 2.37 9.46 20.71
N PHE A 72 3.30 8.58 20.35
CA PHE A 72 3.97 8.64 19.05
C PHE A 72 3.13 8.05 17.93
N LEU A 73 2.12 7.25 18.23
CA LEU A 73 1.28 6.61 17.21
C LEU A 73 0.41 7.63 16.47
N GLU A 74 0.08 8.73 17.13
CA GLU A 74 -0.67 9.83 16.55
C GLU A 74 0.23 10.91 15.94
N HIS A 75 1.56 10.72 15.99
CA HIS A 75 2.49 11.69 15.45
C HIS A 75 2.35 11.78 13.92
N PRO A 76 2.27 12.98 13.32
CA PRO A 76 2.02 13.15 11.87
C PRO A 76 3.07 12.49 10.96
N ALA A 77 4.28 12.28 11.48
CA ALA A 77 5.35 11.59 10.77
C ALA A 77 5.11 10.07 10.64
N VAL A 78 4.26 9.46 11.48
CA VAL A 78 3.97 8.03 11.42
C VAL A 78 3.01 7.75 10.26
N ASN A 79 3.50 6.94 9.31
CA ASN A 79 2.74 6.53 8.13
C ASN A 79 2.00 5.21 8.38
N GLU A 80 2.66 4.25 9.03
CA GLU A 80 2.10 2.93 9.25
C GLU A 80 2.58 2.35 10.58
N LEU A 81 1.70 1.57 11.21
CA LEU A 81 2.00 0.80 12.41
C LEU A 81 1.56 -0.65 12.23
N LEU A 82 2.46 -1.57 12.55
CA LEU A 82 2.24 -3.01 12.46
C LEU A 82 2.58 -3.67 13.79
N VAL A 83 1.62 -4.42 14.34
CA VAL A 83 1.85 -5.28 15.51
C VAL A 83 2.40 -6.62 15.03
N THR A 84 3.54 -7.04 15.56
CA THR A 84 4.17 -8.32 15.22
C THR A 84 3.82 -9.41 16.23
N HIS A 85 4.09 -10.68 15.89
CA HIS A 85 3.75 -11.86 16.70
C HIS A 85 4.30 -11.89 18.14
N ARG A 86 5.25 -11.02 18.51
CA ARG A 86 5.83 -10.96 19.86
C ARG A 86 5.47 -9.66 20.59
N SER A 87 4.36 -9.04 20.22
CA SER A 87 3.91 -7.74 20.75
C SER A 87 4.91 -6.61 20.50
N HIS A 88 5.85 -6.76 19.56
CA HIS A 88 6.65 -5.63 19.09
C HIS A 88 5.85 -4.81 18.10
N LEU A 89 6.00 -3.49 18.16
CA LEU A 89 5.50 -2.58 17.16
C LEU A 89 6.58 -2.32 16.13
N LEU A 90 6.22 -2.44 14.86
CA LEU A 90 6.99 -1.88 13.77
C LEU A 90 6.29 -0.59 13.34
N VAL A 91 6.97 0.52 13.48
CA VAL A 91 6.49 1.85 13.12
C VAL A 91 7.26 2.29 11.89
N GLU A 92 6.53 2.64 10.84
CA GLU A 92 7.09 3.27 9.65
C GLU A 92 6.77 4.77 9.72
N ALA A 93 7.81 5.60 9.64
CA ALA A 93 7.67 7.05 9.68
C ALA A 93 8.44 7.73 8.55
N VAL A 94 7.88 8.85 8.10
CA VAL A 94 8.31 9.65 6.96
C VAL A 94 8.75 11.02 7.46
N PHE A 95 9.95 11.45 7.06
CA PHE A 95 10.55 12.71 7.50
C PHE A 95 11.05 13.53 6.32
N PRO A 96 10.98 14.86 6.35
CA PRO A 96 11.50 15.71 5.28
C PRO A 96 13.03 15.82 5.28
N ASN A 97 13.69 15.57 6.42
CA ASN A 97 15.13 15.67 6.54
C ASN A 97 15.67 14.78 7.68
N MET A 98 16.99 14.58 7.68
CA MET A 98 17.67 13.73 8.67
C MET A 98 17.62 14.28 10.09
N ARG A 99 17.49 15.61 10.24
CA ARG A 99 17.41 16.25 11.57
C ARG A 99 16.10 15.85 12.25
N GLU A 100 14.97 16.03 11.58
CA GLU A 100 13.66 15.64 12.13
C GLU A 100 13.58 14.13 12.41
N ALA A 101 14.17 13.31 11.54
CA ALA A 101 14.25 11.87 11.77
C ALA A 101 15.06 11.53 13.04
N HIS A 102 16.16 12.25 13.29
CA HIS A 102 16.99 12.07 14.48
C HIS A 102 16.29 12.58 15.74
N ASP A 103 15.64 13.75 15.68
CA ASP A 103 14.89 14.31 16.80
C ASP A 103 13.73 13.38 17.21
N PHE A 104 13.04 12.80 16.23
CA PHE A 104 12.02 11.78 16.47
C PHE A 104 12.61 10.51 17.11
N GLU A 105 13.76 10.04 16.62
CA GLU A 105 14.46 8.87 17.15
C GLU A 105 14.89 9.08 18.62
N GLU A 106 15.48 10.22 18.96
CA GLU A 106 15.90 10.52 20.33
C GLU A 106 14.72 10.65 21.28
N ARG A 107 13.64 11.32 20.84
CA ARG A 107 12.39 11.34 21.59
C ARG A 107 11.87 9.94 21.81
N LEU A 108 11.85 9.08 20.79
CA LEU A 108 11.35 7.71 20.89
C LEU A 108 12.20 6.83 21.82
N LYS A 109 13.53 6.98 21.79
CA LYS A 109 14.46 6.28 22.70
C LYS A 109 14.26 6.64 24.16
N ALA A 110 13.77 7.85 24.47
CA ALA A 110 13.44 8.24 25.83
C ALA A 110 12.29 7.37 26.41
N PHE A 111 11.43 6.81 25.56
CA PHE A 111 10.33 5.92 25.96
C PHE A 111 10.71 4.44 25.87
N ASP A 112 11.48 4.05 24.85
CA ASP A 112 11.99 2.69 24.70
C ASP A 112 13.48 2.72 24.32
N ALA A 113 14.35 2.60 25.32
CA ALA A 113 15.80 2.55 25.13
C ALA A 113 16.26 1.37 24.25
N ARG A 114 15.41 0.38 23.99
CA ARG A 114 15.68 -0.77 23.11
C ARG A 114 15.13 -0.59 21.70
N CYS A 115 14.71 0.64 21.35
CA CYS A 115 14.29 0.98 20.01
C CYS A 115 15.39 0.65 19.00
N ALA A 116 15.06 -0.18 18.02
CA ALA A 116 15.95 -0.47 16.91
C ALA A 116 15.50 0.30 15.66
N VAL A 117 16.41 1.05 15.06
CA VAL A 117 16.14 1.89 13.88
C VAL A 117 16.74 1.25 12.64
N TYR A 118 15.93 1.18 11.59
CA TYR A 118 16.33 0.62 10.30
C TYR A 118 16.06 1.67 9.21
N PRO A 119 17.11 2.20 8.56
CA PRO A 119 16.91 3.05 7.39
C PRO A 119 16.38 2.21 6.22
N VAL A 120 15.37 2.72 5.51
CA VAL A 120 14.85 2.03 4.32
C VAL A 120 15.62 2.53 3.10
N ILE A 121 16.57 1.71 2.63
CA ILE A 121 17.44 2.06 1.49
C ILE A 121 16.65 2.02 0.18
N ARG A 122 15.76 1.02 0.03
CA ARG A 122 14.99 0.79 -1.19
C ARG A 122 13.74 -0.02 -0.90
N GLU A 123 12.60 0.41 -1.44
CA GLU A 123 11.42 -0.45 -1.55
C GLU A 123 11.59 -1.43 -2.72
N LEU A 124 11.50 -2.73 -2.43
CA LEU A 124 11.65 -3.78 -3.45
C LEU A 124 10.34 -4.12 -4.16
N LYS A 125 9.21 -4.10 -3.45
CA LYS A 125 7.87 -4.42 -3.97
C LYS A 125 6.82 -3.67 -3.16
N ARG A 126 5.86 -3.05 -3.84
CA ARG A 126 4.65 -2.43 -3.26
C ARG A 126 3.47 -3.40 -3.32
N GLU A 127 2.37 -3.05 -2.65
CA GLU A 127 1.13 -3.85 -2.60
C GLU A 127 0.79 -4.48 -3.96
N ALA A 128 0.94 -5.81 -4.04
CA ALA A 128 0.59 -6.61 -5.22
C ALA A 128 -0.53 -7.62 -4.92
N PHE A 129 -1.10 -7.57 -3.71
CA PHE A 129 -2.16 -8.48 -3.31
C PHE A 129 -3.34 -8.36 -4.28
N LEU A 130 -3.84 -9.51 -4.78
CA LEU A 130 -4.92 -9.62 -5.78
C LEU A 130 -4.65 -8.98 -7.16
N CYS A 131 -3.49 -8.38 -7.40
CA CYS A 131 -3.14 -7.80 -8.70
C CYS A 131 -2.72 -8.87 -9.73
N GLU A 132 -2.19 -10.03 -9.29
CA GLU A 132 -1.63 -11.05 -10.20
C GLU A 132 -2.68 -11.79 -11.05
N GLN A 133 -3.96 -11.77 -10.66
CA GLN A 133 -5.03 -12.37 -11.45
C GLN A 133 -5.30 -11.60 -12.76
N SER A 134 -4.99 -10.30 -12.84
CA SER A 134 -5.05 -9.56 -14.12
C SER A 134 -3.88 -9.94 -15.05
N ALA A 135 -2.70 -10.22 -14.49
CA ALA A 135 -1.50 -10.58 -15.25
C ALA A 135 -1.58 -11.99 -15.89
N LEU A 136 -2.15 -12.98 -15.20
CA LEU A 136 -2.38 -14.32 -15.74
C LEU A 136 -3.37 -14.34 -16.92
N ALA A 137 -4.35 -13.43 -16.93
CA ALA A 137 -5.28 -13.29 -18.05
C ALA A 137 -4.62 -12.72 -19.32
N ARG A 138 -3.62 -11.83 -19.16
CA ARG A 138 -2.87 -11.24 -20.29
C ARG A 138 -1.91 -12.26 -20.94
N ARG A 139 -1.23 -13.09 -20.15
CA ARG A 139 -0.32 -14.15 -20.67
C ARG A 139 -1.02 -15.18 -21.57
N ASN A 140 -2.29 -15.44 -21.36
CA ASN A 140 -3.04 -16.39 -22.18
C ASN A 140 -3.53 -15.77 -23.50
N GLN A 141 -3.68 -14.43 -23.59
CA GLN A 141 -4.01 -13.74 -24.83
C GLN A 141 -2.80 -13.67 -25.78
N ASP A 142 -1.62 -13.38 -25.24
CA ASP A 142 -0.38 -13.33 -26.03
C ASP A 142 0.06 -14.71 -26.58
N SER A 143 -0.50 -15.81 -26.07
CA SER A 143 -0.23 -17.17 -26.55
C SER A 143 -1.10 -17.61 -27.75
N CYS A 144 -2.18 -16.88 -28.05
CA CYS A 144 -3.12 -17.22 -29.12
C CYS A 144 -2.87 -16.46 -30.44
N ASP A 145 -2.10 -15.37 -30.43
CA ASP A 145 -1.81 -14.57 -31.63
C ASP A 145 -0.59 -15.07 -32.44
N GLY A 146 -0.04 -16.24 -32.08
CA GLY A 146 1.21 -16.78 -32.65
C GLY A 146 1.08 -17.91 -33.68
N LYS A 147 -0.08 -18.12 -34.34
CA LYS A 147 -0.21 -19.12 -35.42
C LYS A 147 -1.15 -18.68 -36.54
N THR A 148 -0.65 -17.82 -37.42
CA THR A 148 -1.12 -17.76 -38.82
C THR A 148 0.03 -17.33 -39.74
N VAL A 149 0.86 -18.27 -40.19
CA VAL A 149 1.41 -18.40 -41.56
C VAL A 149 1.69 -19.88 -41.78
#